data_AF-A0A377NEL5-F1
#
_entry.id   AF-A0A377NEL5-F1
#
_cell.length_a   1.000
_cell.length_b   1.000
_cell.length_c   1.000
_cell.angle_alpha   90.00
_cell.angle_beta   90.00
_cell.angle_gamma   90.00
#
_symmetry.space_group_name_H-M   'P 1'
#
loop_
_entity.id
_entity.type
_entity.pdbx_description
1 polymer ?
#
loop_
_entity_poly.entity_id
_entity_poly.type
_entity_poly.pdbx_seq_one_letter_code
_entity_poly.pdbx_strand_id
1 'polypeptide(L)'
;MVRPLIAPMAEAAAVTKYGDLPNDVRQKIRANAAAVDNVAVFFGEDIFIAVQSILLIKGFLDQNGIFVEPLHLSVWAIPTAIAALIIHFIRLWLLDRSLAKRFDAQHGGVAK
;
A
#
# COMPACT_ATOMS: atom_id res chain seq x y z
N MET A 1 9.44 -15.77 3.44
CA MET A 1 8.82 -15.32 2.18
C MET A 1 7.46 -14.75 2.53
N VAL A 2 7.28 -13.43 2.51
CA VAL A 2 5.96 -12.81 2.56
C VAL A 2 5.28 -13.17 1.25
N ARG A 3 4.09 -13.79 1.30
CA ARG A 3 3.26 -14.03 0.10
C ARG A 3 2.25 -12.90 0.07
N PRO A 4 2.45 -11.84 -0.73
CA PRO A 4 1.49 -10.76 -0.79
C PRO A 4 0.19 -11.34 -1.34
N LEU A 5 -0.92 -10.99 -0.69
CA LEU A 5 -2.24 -11.54 -1.03
C LEU A 5 -2.63 -11.12 -2.44
N ILE A 6 -2.34 -9.87 -2.79
CA ILE A 6 -2.72 -9.28 -4.08
C ILE A 6 -1.70 -9.53 -5.20
N ALA A 7 -0.53 -10.10 -4.91
CA ALA A 7 0.51 -10.36 -5.91
C ALA A 7 0.02 -11.20 -7.13
N PRO A 8 -0.65 -12.36 -6.95
CA PRO A 8 -1.13 -13.14 -8.09
C PRO A 8 -2.16 -12.38 -8.93
N MET A 9 -3.01 -11.55 -8.30
CA MET A 9 -4.00 -10.73 -8.99
C MET A 9 -3.33 -9.61 -9.81
N ALA A 10 -2.34 -8.93 -9.23
CA ALA A 10 -1.60 -7.86 -9.91
C ALA A 10 -0.75 -8.39 -11.07
N GLU A 11 -0.12 -9.56 -10.92
CA GLU A 11 0.59 -10.23 -12.00
C GLU A 11 -0.36 -10.64 -13.13
N ALA A 12 -1.49 -11.27 -12.80
CA ALA A 12 -2.48 -11.67 -13.80
C ALA A 12 -3.01 -10.47 -14.58
N ALA A 13 -3.30 -9.35 -13.91
CA ALA A 13 -3.72 -8.12 -14.57
C ALA A 13 -2.66 -7.57 -15.54
N ALA A 14 -1.39 -7.58 -15.15
CA ALA A 14 -0.30 -7.14 -16.00
C ALA A 14 -0.06 -8.08 -17.19
N VAL A 15 -0.18 -9.41 -17.01
CA VAL A 15 -0.08 -10.39 -18.10
C VAL A 15 -1.20 -10.18 -19.12
N THR A 16 -2.43 -9.97 -18.65
CA THR A 16 -3.57 -9.68 -19.55
C THR A 16 -3.36 -8.42 -20.38
N LYS A 17 -2.67 -7.41 -19.83
CA LYS A 17 -2.44 -6.13 -20.51
C LYS A 17 -1.24 -6.10 -21.44
N TYR A 18 -0.14 -6.76 -21.07
CA TYR A 18 1.15 -6.64 -21.76
C TYR A 18 1.67 -7.96 -22.35
N GLY A 19 0.94 -9.07 -22.19
CA GLY A 19 1.39 -10.40 -22.59
C GLY A 19 2.38 -11.01 -21.59
N ASP A 20 3.32 -11.83 -22.08
CA ASP A 20 4.29 -12.45 -21.18
C ASP A 20 5.25 -11.40 -20.58
N LEU A 21 5.44 -11.48 -19.27
CA LEU A 21 6.18 -10.48 -18.51
C LEU A 21 7.61 -10.95 -18.26
N PRO A 22 8.63 -10.11 -18.58
CA PRO A 22 9.99 -10.34 -18.13
C PRO A 22 10.08 -10.55 -16.62
N ASN A 23 11.00 -11.41 -16.18
CA ASN A 23 11.14 -11.77 -14.76
C ASN A 23 11.38 -10.55 -13.85
N ASP A 24 12.12 -9.54 -14.30
CA ASP A 24 12.36 -8.33 -13.55
C ASP A 24 11.07 -7.51 -13.32
N VAL A 25 10.19 -7.45 -14.33
CA VAL A 25 8.87 -6.81 -14.21
C VAL A 25 7.98 -7.58 -13.22
N ARG A 26 7.97 -8.91 -13.32
CA ARG A 26 7.21 -9.77 -12.41
C ARG A 26 7.63 -9.55 -10.95
N GLN A 27 8.93 -9.54 -10.66
CA GLN A 27 9.43 -9.28 -9.31
C GLN A 27 9.12 -7.86 -8.84
N LYS A 28 9.17 -6.86 -9.74
CA LYS A 28 8.79 -5.49 -9.43
C LYS A 28 7.31 -5.38 -9.05
N ILE A 29 6.42 -6.06 -9.75
CA ILE A 29 4.99 -6.11 -9.42
C ILE A 29 4.78 -6.78 -8.05
N ARG A 30 5.41 -7.94 -7.80
CA ARG A 30 5.35 -8.62 -6.49
C ARG A 30 5.83 -7.74 -5.34
N ALA A 31 6.93 -7.01 -5.54
CA ALA A 31 7.47 -6.11 -4.53
C ALA A 31 6.50 -4.97 -4.22
N ASN A 32 5.84 -4.39 -5.23
CA ASN A 32 4.83 -3.35 -5.02
C ASN A 32 3.56 -3.91 -4.38
N ALA A 33 3.13 -5.12 -4.75
CA ALA A 33 2.03 -5.81 -4.07
C ALA A 33 2.31 -6.04 -2.58
N ALA A 34 3.53 -6.46 -2.23
CA ALA A 34 3.96 -6.58 -0.84
C ALA A 34 3.93 -5.23 -0.10
N ALA A 35 4.32 -4.15 -0.78
CA ALA A 35 4.28 -2.81 -0.21
C ALA A 35 2.85 -2.33 0.04
N VAL A 36 1.90 -2.61 -0.86
CA VAL A 36 0.48 -2.29 -0.69
C VAL A 36 -0.07 -2.97 0.55
N ASP A 37 0.14 -4.28 0.67
CA ASP A 37 -0.37 -5.06 1.80
C ASP A 37 0.17 -4.52 3.14
N ASN A 38 1.46 -4.20 3.22
CA ASN A 38 2.06 -3.63 4.43
C ASN A 38 1.51 -2.24 4.78
N VAL A 39 1.36 -1.35 3.78
CA VAL A 39 0.85 0.02 4.01
C VAL A 39 -0.63 -0.03 4.42
N ALA A 40 -1.43 -0.86 3.74
CA ALA A 40 -2.85 -0.99 4.02
C ALA A 40 -3.10 -1.58 5.42
N VAL A 41 -2.36 -2.62 5.81
CA VAL A 41 -2.49 -3.20 7.16
C VAL A 41 -2.04 -2.19 8.22
N PHE A 42 -0.87 -1.57 8.06
CA PHE A 42 -0.33 -0.65 9.07
C PHE A 42 -1.26 0.55 9.32
N PHE A 43 -1.54 1.33 8.29
CA PHE A 43 -2.36 2.55 8.44
C PHE A 43 -3.85 2.26 8.59
N GLY A 44 -4.33 1.10 8.10
CA GLY A 44 -5.71 0.66 8.29
C GLY A 44 -5.97 0.21 9.73
N GLU A 45 -5.02 -0.52 10.33
CA GLU A 45 -5.08 -0.92 11.73
C GLU A 45 -5.02 0.31 12.64
N ASP A 46 -4.14 1.29 12.36
CA ASP A 46 -4.00 2.51 13.17
C ASP A 46 -5.27 3.38 13.31
N ILE A 47 -6.25 3.26 12.41
CA ILE A 47 -7.54 3.95 12.51
C ILE A 47 -8.50 3.22 13.47
N PHE A 48 -8.25 1.95 13.77
CA PHE A 48 -9.14 1.12 14.57
C PHE A 48 -8.90 1.33 16.07
N ILE A 49 -9.99 1.39 16.84
CA ILE A 49 -9.94 1.75 18.26
C ILE A 49 -9.24 0.67 19.12
N ALA A 50 -9.21 -0.58 18.66
CA ALA A 50 -8.77 -1.73 19.45
C ALA A 50 -7.27 -2.09 19.30
N VAL A 51 -6.43 -1.17 18.83
CA VAL A 51 -4.99 -1.42 18.68
C VAL A 51 -4.27 -1.23 20.01
N GLN A 52 -3.28 -2.10 20.27
CA GLN A 52 -2.49 -2.11 21.51
C GLN A 52 -1.81 -0.77 21.80
N SER A 53 -1.38 -0.04 20.76
CA SER A 53 -0.76 1.28 20.86
C SER A 53 -1.70 2.34 21.45
N ILE A 54 -2.96 2.40 20.99
CA ILE A 54 -3.96 3.37 21.47
C ILE A 54 -4.32 3.09 22.93
N LEU A 55 -4.47 1.82 23.30
CA LEU A 55 -4.79 1.45 24.68
C LEU A 55 -3.62 1.76 25.64
N LEU A 56 -2.38 1.60 25.18
CA LEU A 56 -1.19 2.01 25.93
C LEU A 56 -1.16 3.54 26.14
N ILE A 57 -1.41 4.33 25.10
CA ILE A 57 -1.49 5.79 25.19
C ILE A 57 -2.59 6.21 26.16
N LYS A 58 -3.79 5.61 26.04
CA LYS A 58 -4.90 5.85 26.97
C LYS A 58 -4.51 5.51 28.41
N GLY A 59 -3.87 4.37 28.64
CA GLY A 59 -3.42 3.94 29.96
C GLY A 59 -2.42 4.92 30.58
N PHE A 60 -1.47 5.42 29.78
CA PHE A 60 -0.51 6.43 30.21
C PHE A 60 -1.18 7.77 30.54
N LEU A 61 -2.11 8.25 29.71
CA LEU A 61 -2.83 9.50 29.97
C LEU A 61 -3.69 9.41 31.24
N ASP A 62 -4.37 8.27 31.43
CA ASP A 62 -5.20 7.99 32.60
C ASP A 62 -4.38 8.02 33.90
N GLN A 63 -3.17 7.43 33.88
CA GLN A 63 -2.22 7.49 35.01
C GLN A 63 -1.78 8.92 35.36
N ASN A 64 -1.85 9.85 34.41
CA ASN A 64 -1.51 11.27 34.62
C ASN A 64 -2.76 12.14 34.87
N GLY A 65 -3.93 11.53 35.11
CA GLY A 65 -5.18 12.25 35.39
C GLY A 65 -5.86 12.86 34.16
N ILE A 66 -5.45 12.47 32.95
CA ILE A 66 -6.00 12.96 31.68
C ILE A 66 -6.92 11.88 31.09
N PHE A 67 -8.22 12.08 31.20
CA PHE A 67 -9.22 11.17 30.64
C PHE A 67 -9.50 11.51 29.18
N VAL A 68 -9.16 10.59 28.27
CA VAL A 68 -9.45 10.69 26.83
C VAL A 68 -10.07 9.39 26.38
N GLU A 69 -11.22 9.47 25.70
CA GLU A 69 -11.82 8.30 25.07
C GLU A 69 -10.95 7.83 23.89
N PRO A 70 -10.68 6.52 23.76
CA PRO A 70 -9.88 5.94 22.66
C PRO A 70 -10.35 6.35 21.25
N LEU A 71 -11.64 6.62 21.10
CA LEU A 71 -12.24 7.05 19.84
C LEU A 71 -11.69 8.40 19.37
N HIS A 72 -11.46 9.35 20.29
CA HIS A 72 -10.87 10.64 19.95
C HIS A 72 -9.44 10.50 19.42
N LEU A 73 -8.65 9.60 20.00
CA LEU A 73 -7.28 9.32 19.53
C LEU A 73 -7.30 8.71 18.12
N SER A 74 -8.26 7.80 17.86
CA SER A 74 -8.40 7.11 16.57
C SER A 74 -8.81 8.05 15.44
N VAL A 75 -9.68 9.04 15.71
CA VAL A 75 -10.09 10.05 14.71
C VAL A 75 -8.90 10.85 14.21
N TRP A 76 -7.90 11.12 15.06
CA TRP A 76 -6.68 11.82 14.68
C TRP A 76 -5.71 10.97 13.84
N ALA A 77 -5.91 9.65 13.75
CA ALA A 77 -5.15 8.80 12.83
C ALA A 77 -5.66 8.90 11.38
N ILE A 78 -6.92 9.31 11.17
CA ILE A 78 -7.55 9.40 9.84
C ILE A 78 -6.78 10.31 8.88
N PRO A 79 -6.35 11.54 9.25
CA PRO A 79 -5.57 12.40 8.35
C PRO A 79 -4.26 11.73 7.89
N THR A 80 -3.58 11.03 8.79
CA THR A 80 -2.32 10.31 8.49
C THR A 80 -2.57 9.16 7.53
N ALA A 81 -3.64 8.38 7.75
CA ALA A 81 -4.01 7.29 6.85
C ALA A 81 -4.39 7.80 5.45
N ILE A 82 -5.11 8.92 5.35
CA ILE A 82 -5.41 9.57 4.07
C ILE A 82 -4.12 10.02 3.36
N ALA A 83 -3.19 10.64 4.08
CA ALA A 83 -1.91 11.05 3.51
C ALA A 83 -1.10 9.84 3.00
N ALA A 84 -1.05 8.76 3.78
CA ALA A 84 -0.40 7.51 3.38
C ALA A 84 -1.05 6.90 2.13
N LEU A 85 -2.39 6.90 2.06
CA LEU A 85 -3.15 6.43 0.89
C LEU A 85 -2.80 7.25 -0.35
N ILE A 86 -2.78 8.59 -0.26
CA ILE A 86 -2.45 9.47 -1.39
C ILE A 86 -1.02 9.20 -1.88
N ILE A 87 -0.04 9.15 -0.97
CA ILE A 87 1.35 8.89 -1.33
C ILE A 87 1.49 7.51 -2.00
N HIS A 88 0.83 6.50 -1.45
CA HIS A 88 0.89 5.15 -1.99
C HIS A 88 0.21 5.05 -3.36
N PHE A 89 -0.95 5.69 -3.52
CA PHE A 89 -1.65 5.79 -4.79
C PHE A 89 -0.77 6.44 -5.87
N ILE A 90 -0.09 7.56 -5.55
CA ILE A 90 0.83 8.23 -6.48
C ILE A 90 1.97 7.28 -6.88
N ARG A 91 2.56 6.51 -5.95
CA ARG A 91 3.63 5.54 -6.27
C ARG A 91 3.16 4.46 -7.23
N LEU A 92 1.95 3.92 -7.04
CA LEU A 92 1.36 2.93 -7.94
C LEU A 92 1.04 3.52 -9.30
N TRP A 93 0.50 4.74 -9.36
CA TRP A 93 0.24 5.44 -10.61
C TRP A 93 1.53 5.68 -11.42
N LEU A 94 2.62 6.06 -10.75
CA LEU A 94 3.94 6.20 -11.38
C LEU A 94 4.50 4.86 -11.87
N LEU A 95 4.25 3.76 -11.14
CA LEU A 95 4.61 2.40 -11.57
C LEU A 95 3.88 2.03 -12.86
N ASP A 96 2.55 2.21 -12.91
CA ASP A 96 1.75 1.93 -14.09
C ASP A 96 2.22 2.73 -15.30
N ARG A 97 2.50 4.02 -15.11
CA ARG A 97 3.04 4.89 -16.16
C ARG A 97 4.43 4.45 -16.63
N SER A 98 5.28 3.98 -15.70
CA SER A 98 6.60 3.45 -16.03
C SER A 98 6.51 2.14 -16.83
N LEU A 99 5.56 1.27 -16.50
CA LEU A 99 5.34 0.02 -17.22
C LEU A 99 4.77 0.28 -18.61
N ALA A 100 3.76 1.14 -18.73
CA ALA A 100 3.18 1.53 -20.01
C ALA A 100 4.26 2.05 -20.97
N LYS A 101 5.09 3.02 -20.55
CA LYS A 101 6.19 3.55 -21.36
C LYS A 101 7.18 2.47 -21.82
N ARG A 102 7.52 1.53 -20.93
CA ARG A 102 8.46 0.44 -21.23
C ARG A 102 7.90 -0.49 -22.30
N PHE A 103 6.63 -0.88 -22.18
CA PHE A 103 6.00 -1.79 -23.14
C PHE A 103 5.62 -1.09 -24.45
N ASP A 104 5.22 0.18 -24.44
CA ASP A 104 4.95 0.98 -25.65
C ASP A 104 6.22 1.13 -26.50
N ALA A 105 7.36 1.44 -25.87
CA ALA A 105 8.65 1.51 -26.57
C ALA A 105 9.06 0.17 -27.20
N GLN A 106 8.69 -0.94 -26.57
CA GLN A 106 9.00 -2.28 -27.04
C GLN A 106 8.10 -2.71 -28.22
N HIS A 107 6.83 -2.29 -28.23
CA HIS A 107 5.90 -2.51 -29.35
C HIS A 107 6.23 -1.63 -30.57
N GLY A 108 6.75 -0.42 -30.37
CA GLY A 108 7.19 0.47 -31.46
C GLY A 108 8.51 0.07 -32.14
N GLY A 109 9.32 -0.79 -31.52
CA GLY A 109 10.62 -1.23 -32.04
C GLY A 109 10.57 -2.41 -33.03
N VAL A 110 9.42 -3.08 -33.16
CA VAL A 110 9.25 -4.27 -34.03
C VAL A 110 8.77 -3.89 -35.45
N ALA A 111 8.42 -2.61 -35.68
CA ALA A 111 7.87 -2.12 -36.95
C ALA A 111 8.90 -1.39 -37.84
N LYS A 112 10.19 -1.73 -37.77
CA LYS A 112 11.21 -1.24 -38.70
C LYS A 112 12.06 -2.38 -39.25
#